data_AF-A0A953NNR4-F1
#
_entry.id   AF-A0A953NNR4-F1
#
_cell.length_a   1.000
_cell.length_b   1.000
_cell.length_c   1.000
_cell.angle_alpha   90.00
_cell.angle_beta   90.00
_cell.angle_gamma   90.00
#
_symmetry.space_group_name_H-M   'P 1'
#
loop_
_entity.id
_entity.type
_entity.pdbx_description
1 polymer ?
#
loop_
_entity_poly.entity_id
_entity_poly.type
_entity_poly.pdbx_seq_one_letter_code
_entity_poly.pdbx_strand_id
1 'polypeptide(L)'
;MSELAHSLSWGRDEAELVTGLQAGSESAFDYLVTYYHASVYNLVYGILSDSADAADVTQEIFLRVFRGIRGFRRGSSLKTWLYRVSVRQALNHRRWCWRHHRHQISLDAENDEGRTLVFDLKDAEATPFEQLAAQELQATVRRALAQVPALFRSAIILRDLEGLSYEEVAEVLEVSAGTVKSRILRGRRLLKEILDPLLSAPSHEIPAAPGHSAAVASQGRAQIRVADIPETNGLPGGAPPALQGTQGVAP
;
A
#
# COMPACT_ATOMS: atom_id res chain seq x y z
N MET A 1 -8.66 -20.28 -16.66
CA MET A 1 -7.32 -20.87 -16.40
C MET A 1 -6.30 -20.50 -17.47
N SER A 2 -6.65 -20.43 -18.76
CA SER A 2 -5.71 -20.06 -19.85
C SER A 2 -5.34 -18.57 -19.91
N GLU A 3 -6.27 -17.64 -19.64
CA GLU A 3 -5.99 -16.20 -19.69
C GLU A 3 -5.08 -15.70 -18.55
N LEU A 4 -5.26 -16.22 -17.33
CA LEU A 4 -4.40 -15.90 -16.18
C LEU A 4 -2.95 -16.37 -16.40
N ALA A 5 -2.75 -17.50 -17.07
CA ALA A 5 -1.41 -18.01 -17.39
C ALA A 5 -0.68 -17.13 -18.42
N HIS A 6 -1.40 -16.53 -19.38
CA HIS A 6 -0.84 -15.59 -20.36
C HIS A 6 -0.63 -14.19 -19.76
N SER A 7 -1.52 -13.74 -18.88
CA SER A 7 -1.31 -12.49 -18.12
C SER A 7 -0.03 -12.56 -17.27
N LEU A 8 0.24 -13.71 -16.65
CA LEU A 8 1.49 -13.95 -15.91
C LEU A 8 2.74 -14.05 -16.80
N SER A 9 2.63 -14.27 -18.12
CA SER A 9 3.81 -14.37 -19.00
C SER A 9 4.43 -13.01 -19.27
N TRP A 10 3.63 -11.95 -19.39
CA TRP A 10 4.11 -10.59 -19.68
C TRP A 10 5.10 -10.05 -18.64
N GLY A 11 5.00 -10.49 -17.39
CA GLY A 11 5.88 -10.03 -16.30
C GLY A 11 7.31 -10.59 -16.35
N ARG A 12 7.57 -11.60 -17.18
CA ARG A 12 8.91 -12.21 -17.31
C ARG A 12 9.73 -11.60 -18.44
N ASP A 13 9.09 -10.98 -19.41
CA ASP A 13 9.75 -10.34 -20.55
C ASP A 13 9.10 -8.99 -20.87
N GLU A 14 9.74 -7.90 -20.41
CA GLU A 14 9.32 -6.53 -20.73
C GLU A 14 9.31 -6.29 -22.25
N ALA A 15 10.19 -6.96 -23.00
CA ALA A 15 10.24 -6.80 -24.44
C ALA A 15 9.04 -7.41 -25.15
N GLU A 16 8.57 -8.56 -24.67
CA GLU A 16 7.34 -9.17 -25.15
C GLU A 16 6.16 -8.24 -24.86
N LEU A 17 6.05 -7.76 -23.61
CA LEU A 17 4.98 -6.84 -23.18
C LEU A 17 4.92 -5.58 -24.05
N VAL A 18 6.05 -4.91 -24.27
CA VAL A 18 6.11 -3.72 -25.12
C VAL A 18 5.64 -4.04 -26.54
N THR A 19 6.03 -5.18 -27.10
CA THR A 19 5.63 -5.59 -28.46
C THR A 19 4.12 -5.83 -28.52
N GLY A 20 3.56 -6.53 -27.54
CA GLY A 20 2.12 -6.76 -27.43
C GLY A 20 1.33 -5.46 -27.30
N LEU A 21 1.80 -4.52 -26.47
CA LEU A 21 1.18 -3.20 -26.31
C LEU A 21 1.22 -2.38 -27.61
N GLN A 22 2.34 -2.40 -28.34
CA GLN A 22 2.49 -1.69 -29.61
C GLN A 22 1.60 -2.27 -30.72
N ALA A 23 1.38 -3.60 -30.68
CA ALA A 23 0.42 -4.31 -31.54
C ALA A 23 -1.04 -4.01 -31.19
N GLY A 24 -1.32 -3.42 -30.02
CA GLY A 24 -2.68 -3.15 -29.55
C GLY A 24 -3.35 -4.35 -28.89
N SER A 25 -2.58 -5.30 -28.35
CA SER A 25 -3.13 -6.44 -27.62
C SER A 25 -3.87 -5.99 -26.36
N GLU A 26 -5.14 -6.38 -26.24
CA GLU A 26 -5.97 -6.10 -25.07
C GLU A 26 -5.43 -6.76 -23.80
N SER A 27 -4.96 -8.01 -23.90
CA SER A 27 -4.40 -8.74 -22.76
C SER A 27 -3.09 -8.14 -22.25
N ALA A 28 -2.26 -7.57 -23.15
CA ALA A 28 -1.04 -6.87 -22.76
C ALA A 28 -1.37 -5.56 -22.02
N PHE A 29 -2.43 -4.87 -22.46
CA PHE A 29 -2.88 -3.64 -21.80
C PHE A 29 -3.54 -3.91 -20.46
N ASP A 30 -4.37 -4.95 -20.36
CA ASP A 30 -4.96 -5.40 -19.09
C ASP A 30 -3.87 -5.74 -18.07
N TYR A 31 -2.81 -6.45 -18.49
CA TYR A 31 -1.65 -6.70 -17.65
C TYR A 31 -0.97 -5.40 -17.19
N LEU A 32 -0.71 -4.47 -18.12
CA LEU A 32 -0.08 -3.19 -17.81
C LEU A 32 -0.88 -2.42 -16.75
N VAL A 33 -2.20 -2.32 -16.93
CA VAL A 33 -3.08 -1.62 -15.98
C VAL A 33 -3.07 -2.35 -14.65
N THR A 34 -3.35 -3.65 -14.64
CA THR A 34 -3.41 -4.44 -13.40
C THR A 34 -2.12 -4.36 -12.59
N TYR A 35 -0.97 -4.42 -13.25
CA TYR A 35 0.33 -4.42 -12.59
C TYR A 35 0.75 -3.02 -12.11
N TYR A 36 0.55 -1.97 -12.92
CA TYR A 36 1.06 -0.63 -12.61
C TYR A 36 0.05 0.33 -12.01
N HIS A 37 -1.25 0.01 -12.00
CA HIS A 37 -2.31 0.94 -11.57
C HIS A 37 -2.06 1.47 -10.16
N ALA A 38 -1.82 0.60 -9.18
CA ALA A 38 -1.61 1.00 -7.79
C ALA A 38 -0.42 1.97 -7.65
N SER A 39 0.73 1.65 -8.25
CA SER A 39 1.91 2.51 -8.22
C SER A 39 1.69 3.85 -8.92
N VAL A 40 1.07 3.85 -10.11
CA VAL A 40 0.75 5.09 -10.84
C VAL A 40 -0.20 5.95 -10.03
N TYR A 41 -1.27 5.36 -9.49
CA TYR A 41 -2.23 6.06 -8.64
C TYR A 41 -1.53 6.67 -7.41
N ASN A 42 -0.72 5.88 -6.70
CA ASN A 42 -0.02 6.33 -5.50
C ASN A 42 0.95 7.48 -5.80
N LEU A 43 1.66 7.42 -6.93
CA LEU A 43 2.53 8.50 -7.39
C LEU A 43 1.74 9.78 -7.70
N VAL A 44 0.63 9.67 -8.43
CA VAL A 44 -0.23 10.80 -8.80
C VAL A 44 -0.88 11.40 -7.55
N TYR A 45 -1.46 10.57 -6.70
CA TYR A 45 -2.05 10.97 -5.42
C TYR A 45 -1.02 11.64 -4.52
N GLY A 46 0.20 11.12 -4.46
CA GLY A 46 1.29 11.77 -3.74
C GLY A 46 1.56 13.18 -4.25
N ILE A 47 1.48 13.43 -5.57
CA ILE A 47 1.73 14.75 -6.17
C ILE A 47 0.55 15.72 -6.01
N LEU A 48 -0.69 15.24 -6.17
CA LEU A 48 -1.91 16.05 -6.16
C LEU A 48 -2.47 16.28 -4.74
N SER A 49 -2.36 15.25 -3.88
CA SER A 49 -2.93 15.23 -2.52
C SER A 49 -4.45 15.39 -2.48
N ASP A 50 -5.14 14.98 -3.55
CA ASP A 50 -6.59 14.92 -3.69
C ASP A 50 -6.95 13.58 -4.34
N SER A 51 -7.93 12.85 -3.79
CA SER A 51 -8.22 11.47 -4.21
C SER A 51 -9.01 11.41 -5.52
N ALA A 52 -9.94 12.36 -5.72
CA ALA A 52 -10.76 12.46 -6.91
C ALA A 52 -9.90 12.85 -8.12
N ASP A 53 -9.12 13.92 -7.99
CA ASP A 53 -8.19 14.34 -9.05
C ASP A 53 -7.16 13.25 -9.35
N ALA A 54 -6.71 12.52 -8.33
CA ALA A 54 -5.75 11.43 -8.54
C ALA A 54 -6.35 10.27 -9.34
N ALA A 55 -7.59 9.87 -9.05
CA ALA A 55 -8.28 8.81 -9.79
C ALA A 55 -8.45 9.22 -11.27
N ASP A 56 -8.94 10.43 -11.51
CA ASP A 56 -9.19 10.96 -12.86
C ASP A 56 -7.91 11.08 -13.68
N VAL A 57 -6.86 11.68 -13.10
CA VAL A 57 -5.56 11.83 -13.76
C VAL A 57 -4.91 10.46 -14.02
N THR A 58 -5.06 9.49 -13.11
CA THR A 58 -4.56 8.12 -13.31
C THR A 58 -5.21 7.45 -14.51
N GLN A 59 -6.53 7.56 -14.62
CA GLN A 59 -7.24 7.02 -15.78
C GLN A 59 -6.78 7.70 -17.08
N GLU A 60 -6.64 9.03 -17.07
CA GLU A 60 -6.15 9.77 -18.23
C GLU A 60 -4.73 9.34 -18.64
N ILE A 61 -3.85 9.07 -17.68
CA ILE A 61 -2.50 8.57 -17.92
C ILE A 61 -2.55 7.25 -18.69
N PHE A 62 -3.33 6.26 -18.24
CA PHE A 62 -3.43 4.97 -18.93
C PHE A 62 -4.00 5.11 -20.34
N LEU A 63 -4.99 5.98 -20.55
CA LEU A 63 -5.51 6.28 -21.89
C LEU A 63 -4.45 6.93 -22.79
N ARG A 64 -3.63 7.83 -22.26
CA ARG A 64 -2.52 8.45 -23.00
C ARG A 64 -1.42 7.43 -23.31
N VAL A 65 -1.12 6.55 -22.38
CA VAL A 65 -0.15 5.46 -22.56
C VAL A 65 -0.62 4.52 -23.66
N PHE A 66 -1.88 4.09 -23.64
CA PHE A 66 -2.49 3.28 -24.70
C PHE A 66 -2.30 3.91 -26.09
N ARG A 67 -2.57 5.21 -26.21
CA ARG A 67 -2.43 5.96 -27.47
C ARG A 67 -0.98 6.21 -27.87
N GLY A 68 -0.08 6.35 -26.89
CA GLY A 68 1.31 6.77 -27.07
C GLY A 68 2.34 5.64 -27.15
N ILE A 69 2.00 4.41 -26.76
CA ILE A 69 2.96 3.31 -26.60
C ILE A 69 3.66 2.91 -27.91
N ARG A 70 3.03 3.15 -29.06
CA ARG A 70 3.66 2.97 -30.39
C ARG A 70 4.90 3.85 -30.60
N GLY A 71 4.96 5.00 -29.93
CA GLY A 71 6.11 5.90 -29.97
C GLY A 71 7.19 5.58 -28.93
N PHE A 72 6.96 4.63 -28.02
CA PHE A 72 7.94 4.24 -27.02
C PHE A 72 9.15 3.58 -27.69
N ARG A 73 10.30 4.26 -27.60
CA ARG A 73 11.60 3.73 -27.99
C ARG A 73 12.28 3.23 -26.72
N ARG A 74 12.76 1.97 -26.73
CA ARG A 74 13.35 1.21 -25.61
C ARG A 74 14.67 1.79 -25.05
N GLY A 75 14.78 3.11 -24.95
CA GLY A 75 15.91 3.81 -24.35
C GLY A 75 15.84 3.89 -22.81
N SER A 76 14.72 3.47 -22.23
CA SER A 76 14.47 3.32 -20.80
C SER A 76 13.63 2.07 -20.57
N SER A 77 13.47 1.62 -19.32
CA SER A 77 12.45 0.63 -19.00
C SER A 77 11.04 1.18 -19.26
N LEU A 78 10.07 0.29 -19.44
CA LEU A 78 8.67 0.64 -19.58
C LEU A 78 8.15 1.33 -18.31
N LYS A 79 8.57 0.83 -17.13
CA LYS A 79 8.26 1.43 -15.82
C LYS A 79 8.72 2.88 -15.74
N THR A 80 9.98 3.17 -16.11
CA THR A 80 10.54 4.52 -16.09
C THR A 80 9.82 5.44 -17.07
N TRP A 81 9.51 4.97 -18.27
CA TRP A 81 8.74 5.75 -19.25
C TRP A 81 7.32 6.06 -18.75
N LEU A 82 6.63 5.07 -18.17
CA LEU A 82 5.31 5.23 -17.59
C LEU A 82 5.33 6.29 -16.47
N TYR A 83 6.27 6.20 -15.53
CA TYR A 83 6.38 7.18 -14.45
C TYR A 83 6.70 8.58 -14.94
N ARG A 84 7.51 8.73 -15.99
CA ARG A 84 7.73 10.04 -16.63
C ARG A 84 6.43 10.63 -17.16
N VAL A 85 5.61 9.83 -17.86
CA VAL A 85 4.29 10.27 -18.33
C VAL A 85 3.41 10.66 -17.14
N SER A 86 3.38 9.85 -16.08
CA SER A 86 2.57 10.08 -14.89
C SER A 86 2.93 11.37 -14.15
N VAL A 87 4.22 11.58 -13.84
CA VAL A 87 4.69 12.80 -13.17
C VAL A 87 4.36 14.03 -14.01
N ARG A 88 4.55 13.96 -15.33
CA ARG A 88 4.23 15.07 -16.23
C ARG A 88 2.75 15.41 -16.19
N GLN A 89 1.85 14.42 -16.21
CA GLN A 89 0.40 14.68 -16.13
C GLN A 89 0.00 15.24 -14.77
N ALA A 90 0.45 14.64 -13.67
CA ALA A 90 0.14 15.14 -12.34
C ALA A 90 0.62 16.59 -12.13
N LEU A 91 1.86 16.92 -12.54
CA LEU A 91 2.37 18.30 -12.44
C LEU A 91 1.66 19.28 -13.39
N ASN A 92 1.18 18.82 -14.55
CA ASN A 92 0.36 19.64 -15.44
C ASN A 92 -1.00 19.95 -14.83
N HIS A 93 -1.70 18.92 -14.36
CA HIS A 93 -3.00 19.03 -13.72
C HIS A 93 -2.92 19.95 -12.49
N ARG A 94 -1.94 19.72 -11.59
CA ARG A 94 -1.72 20.59 -10.43
C ARG A 94 -1.50 22.06 -10.79
N ARG A 95 -0.72 22.33 -11.85
CA ARG A 95 -0.50 23.70 -12.36
C ARG A 95 -1.78 24.30 -12.95
N TRP A 96 -2.62 23.49 -13.59
CA TRP A 96 -3.92 23.90 -14.08
C TRP A 96 -4.85 24.24 -12.92
N CYS A 97 -5.01 23.36 -11.93
CA CYS A 97 -5.83 23.62 -10.74
C CYS A 97 -5.37 24.88 -10.02
N TRP A 98 -4.06 25.05 -9.81
CA TRP A 98 -3.53 26.27 -9.16
C TRP A 98 -3.83 27.56 -9.94
N ARG A 99 -3.92 27.51 -11.27
CA ARG A 99 -4.28 28.68 -12.09
C ARG A 99 -5.77 28.98 -12.08
N HIS A 100 -6.62 27.95 -12.04
CA HIS A 100 -8.07 28.09 -12.19
C HIS A 100 -8.82 28.18 -10.84
N HIS A 101 -8.34 27.52 -9.79
CA HIS A 101 -8.96 27.51 -8.46
C HIS A 101 -8.42 28.59 -7.50
N ARG A 102 -7.43 29.42 -7.89
CA ARG A 102 -7.03 30.61 -7.09
C ARG A 102 -8.16 31.61 -6.83
N HIS A 103 -9.32 31.46 -7.48
CA HIS A 103 -10.51 32.29 -7.31
C HIS A 103 -11.69 31.57 -6.61
N GLN A 104 -11.51 30.33 -6.17
CA GLN A 104 -12.55 29.56 -5.49
C GLN A 104 -12.03 29.14 -4.11
N ILE A 105 -12.35 29.94 -3.09
CA ILE A 105 -12.24 29.51 -1.70
C ILE A 105 -13.42 28.57 -1.47
N SER A 106 -13.19 27.25 -1.51
CA SER A 106 -14.18 26.28 -1.06
C SER A 106 -14.25 26.31 0.46
N LEU A 107 -15.47 26.35 1.02
CA LEU A 107 -15.72 26.39 2.47
C LEU A 107 -15.79 25.01 3.12
N ASP A 108 -15.73 23.93 2.33
CA ASP A 108 -15.78 22.57 2.84
C ASP A 108 -14.49 21.84 2.44
N ALA A 109 -13.50 21.87 3.33
CA ALA A 109 -12.39 20.92 3.32
C ALA A 109 -12.67 19.88 4.42
N GLU A 110 -13.77 19.13 4.26
CA GLU A 110 -13.94 17.91 5.04
C GLU A 110 -12.91 16.88 4.58
N ASN A 111 -12.29 16.22 5.54
CA ASN A 111 -11.30 15.18 5.34
C ASN A 111 -11.90 14.09 4.44
N ASP A 112 -11.51 14.10 3.17
CA ASP A 112 -11.86 13.04 2.24
C ASP A 112 -11.16 11.76 2.72
N GLU A 113 -11.91 10.89 3.38
CA GLU A 113 -11.56 9.49 3.62
C GLU A 113 -11.57 8.75 2.28
N GLY A 114 -10.68 9.18 1.37
CA GLY A 114 -10.47 8.57 0.08
C GLY A 114 -10.21 7.09 0.31
N ARG A 115 -10.94 6.24 -0.43
CA ARG A 115 -10.78 4.78 -0.40
C ARG A 115 -9.29 4.46 -0.39
N THR A 116 -8.82 3.98 0.75
CA THR A 116 -7.42 3.66 0.94
C THR A 116 -7.12 2.45 0.05
N LEU A 117 -6.58 2.72 -1.13
CA LEU A 117 -5.72 1.74 -1.79
C LEU A 117 -4.50 1.63 -0.87
N VAL A 118 -4.57 0.59 -0.04
CA VAL A 118 -3.59 0.23 0.98
C VAL A 118 -2.23 0.14 0.28
N PHE A 119 -1.18 0.68 0.90
CA PHE A 119 0.17 0.21 0.62
C PHE A 119 0.15 -1.23 1.10
N ASP A 120 -0.18 -2.18 0.22
CA ASP A 120 -0.48 -3.55 0.59
C ASP A 120 0.84 -4.28 0.92
N LEU A 121 1.45 -3.90 2.04
CA LEU A 121 2.25 -4.79 2.85
C LEU A 121 1.26 -5.56 3.73
N LYS A 122 0.48 -6.44 3.11
CA LYS A 122 -0.35 -7.39 3.84
C LYS A 122 0.56 -8.41 4.49
N ASP A 123 0.89 -8.18 5.75
CA ASP A 123 1.21 -9.28 6.65
C ASP A 123 -0.12 -9.95 7.00
N ALA A 124 -0.33 -11.18 6.49
CA ALA A 124 -1.54 -11.96 6.68
C ALA A 124 -1.81 -12.35 8.16
N GLU A 125 -0.94 -11.94 9.08
CA GLU A 125 -0.96 -12.28 10.51
C GLU A 125 -1.28 -11.07 11.43
N ALA A 126 -1.47 -9.86 10.88
CA ALA A 126 -1.67 -8.65 11.70
C ALA A 126 -3.08 -8.60 12.33
N THR A 127 -3.13 -8.30 13.62
CA THR A 127 -4.37 -8.09 14.39
C THR A 127 -5.15 -6.86 13.90
N PRO A 128 -6.48 -6.77 14.16
CA PRO A 128 -7.25 -5.57 13.79
C PRO A 128 -6.69 -4.26 14.37
N PHE A 129 -6.10 -4.33 15.56
CA PHE A 129 -5.45 -3.18 16.19
C PHE A 129 -4.18 -2.76 15.44
N GLU A 130 -3.34 -3.72 15.05
CA GLU A 130 -2.13 -3.45 14.25
C GLU A 130 -2.50 -2.90 12.86
N GLN A 131 -3.57 -3.40 12.24
CA GLN A 131 -4.07 -2.87 10.98
C GLN A 131 -4.54 -1.41 11.10
N LEU A 132 -5.28 -1.08 12.18
CA LEU A 132 -5.72 0.29 12.44
C LEU A 132 -4.52 1.21 12.70
N ALA A 133 -3.58 0.79 13.55
CA ALA A 133 -2.36 1.56 13.83
C ALA A 133 -1.52 1.78 12.57
N ALA A 134 -1.41 0.77 11.70
CA ALA A 134 -0.74 0.90 10.41
C ALA A 134 -1.45 1.91 9.48
N GLN A 135 -2.78 1.90 9.44
CA GLN A 135 -3.58 2.86 8.68
C GLN A 135 -3.40 4.30 9.20
N GLU A 136 -3.41 4.50 10.51
CA GLU A 136 -3.18 5.81 11.13
C GLU A 136 -1.78 6.33 10.84
N LEU A 137 -0.76 5.47 10.95
CA LEU A 137 0.62 5.81 10.59
C LEU A 137 0.72 6.17 9.11
N GLN A 138 0.12 5.38 8.23
CA GLN A 138 0.09 5.61 6.79
C GLN A 138 -0.59 6.93 6.45
N ALA A 139 -1.72 7.25 7.09
CA ALA A 139 -2.42 8.52 6.94
C ALA A 139 -1.57 9.70 7.44
N THR A 140 -0.81 9.51 8.51
CA THR A 140 0.11 10.51 9.06
C THR A 140 1.27 10.79 8.10
N VAL A 141 1.91 9.74 7.56
CA VAL A 141 2.97 9.88 6.55
C VAL A 141 2.44 10.56 5.29
N ARG A 142 1.23 10.20 4.83
CA ARG A 142 0.58 10.84 3.67
C ARG A 142 0.35 12.34 3.91
N ARG A 143 -0.20 12.72 5.05
CA ARG A 143 -0.40 14.13 5.44
C ARG A 143 0.91 14.89 5.54
N ALA A 144 1.97 14.25 6.03
CA ALA A 144 3.30 14.86 6.09
C ALA A 144 3.90 15.05 4.68
N LEU A 145 3.78 14.06 3.80
CA LEU A 145 4.21 14.17 2.41
C LEU A 145 3.46 15.29 1.68
N ALA A 146 2.16 15.44 1.91
CA ALA A 146 1.32 16.49 1.32
C ALA A 146 1.78 17.92 1.69
N GLN A 147 2.51 18.10 2.79
CA GLN A 147 3.10 19.38 3.19
C GLN A 147 4.46 19.65 2.52
N VAL A 148 5.16 18.62 2.06
CA VAL A 148 6.43 18.77 1.34
C VAL A 148 6.17 19.35 -0.06
N PRO A 149 6.89 20.38 -0.53
CA PRO A 149 6.74 20.91 -1.88
C PRO A 149 6.89 19.82 -2.95
N ALA A 150 6.01 19.78 -3.96
CA ALA A 150 5.95 18.63 -4.86
C ALA A 150 7.24 18.31 -5.61
N LEU A 151 8.12 19.30 -5.88
CA LEU A 151 9.39 19.02 -6.54
C LEU A 151 10.30 18.08 -5.71
N PHE A 152 10.20 18.14 -4.38
CA PHE A 152 10.94 17.30 -3.46
C PHE A 152 10.15 16.03 -3.19
N ARG A 153 8.84 16.18 -2.98
CA ARG A 153 7.92 15.07 -2.75
C ARG A 153 7.96 14.03 -3.85
N SER A 154 7.92 14.43 -5.12
CA SER A 154 7.99 13.51 -6.26
C SER A 154 9.30 12.73 -6.27
N ALA A 155 10.42 13.38 -5.92
CA ALA A 155 11.71 12.71 -5.83
C ALA A 155 11.78 11.70 -4.67
N ILE A 156 11.17 12.02 -3.52
CA ILE A 156 11.04 11.08 -2.39
C ILE A 156 10.18 9.88 -2.80
N ILE A 157 8.99 10.10 -3.37
CA ILE A 157 8.08 9.01 -3.74
C ILE A 157 8.76 8.05 -4.71
N LEU A 158 9.37 8.58 -5.77
CA LEU A 158 10.04 7.75 -6.78
C LEU A 158 11.22 6.95 -6.19
N ARG A 159 11.99 7.54 -5.26
CA ARG A 159 13.15 6.86 -4.68
C ARG A 159 12.79 5.91 -3.54
N ASP A 160 12.01 6.39 -2.58
CA ASP A 160 11.81 5.76 -1.28
C ASP A 160 10.59 4.85 -1.24
N LEU A 161 9.59 5.10 -2.08
CA LEU A 161 8.38 4.26 -2.18
C LEU A 161 8.40 3.36 -3.41
N GLU A 162 8.79 3.91 -4.57
CA GLU A 162 8.79 3.15 -5.82
C GLU A 162 10.11 2.42 -6.14
N GLY A 163 11.16 2.71 -5.37
CA GLY A 163 12.45 2.01 -5.40
C GLY A 163 13.37 2.35 -6.59
N LEU A 164 13.11 3.42 -7.33
CA LEU A 164 13.92 3.78 -8.51
C LEU A 164 15.34 4.19 -8.12
N SER A 165 16.32 3.86 -8.96
CA SER A 165 17.69 4.38 -8.87
C SER A 165 17.75 5.91 -9.04
N TYR A 166 18.84 6.55 -8.62
CA TYR A 166 19.00 7.99 -8.79
C TYR A 166 18.96 8.39 -10.28
N GLU A 167 19.49 7.54 -11.14
CA GLU A 167 19.55 7.68 -12.58
C GLU A 167 18.14 7.56 -13.20
N GLU A 168 17.34 6.58 -12.78
CA GLU A 168 15.95 6.45 -13.23
C GLU A 168 15.09 7.61 -12.74
N VAL A 169 15.26 8.06 -11.49
CA VAL A 169 14.55 9.25 -10.98
C VAL A 169 14.95 10.49 -11.79
N ALA A 170 16.22 10.62 -12.17
CA ALA A 170 16.70 11.72 -13.01
C ALA A 170 16.03 11.70 -14.39
N GLU A 171 15.86 10.52 -14.97
CA GLU A 171 15.16 10.35 -16.24
C GLU A 171 13.66 10.66 -16.12
N VAL A 172 12.98 10.17 -15.07
CA VAL A 172 11.55 10.42 -14.83
C VAL A 172 11.28 11.91 -14.61
N LEU A 173 12.13 12.58 -13.83
CA LEU A 173 11.96 13.99 -13.47
C LEU A 173 12.58 14.96 -14.48
N GLU A 174 13.26 14.46 -15.51
CA GLU A 174 13.97 15.22 -16.54
C GLU A 174 14.95 16.26 -15.95
N VAL A 175 15.76 15.84 -14.98
CA VAL A 175 16.78 16.68 -14.30
C VAL A 175 18.10 15.93 -14.12
N SER A 176 19.17 16.63 -13.75
CA SER A 176 20.46 15.97 -13.48
C SER A 176 20.41 15.06 -12.23
N ALA A 177 21.20 13.99 -12.21
CA ALA A 177 21.35 13.12 -11.04
C ALA A 177 21.80 13.89 -9.78
N GLY A 178 22.62 14.95 -9.95
CA GLY A 178 22.99 15.85 -8.85
C GLY A 178 21.79 16.60 -8.28
N THR A 179 20.89 17.07 -9.14
CA THR A 179 19.61 17.69 -8.74
C THR A 179 18.69 16.70 -8.02
N VAL A 180 18.66 15.43 -8.44
CA VAL A 180 17.89 14.38 -7.76
C VAL A 180 18.41 14.17 -6.34
N LYS A 181 19.72 14.01 -6.16
CA LYS A 181 20.35 13.84 -4.84
C LYS A 181 20.00 14.99 -3.90
N SER A 182 20.12 16.23 -4.36
CA SER A 182 19.79 17.41 -3.54
C SER A 182 18.30 17.51 -3.22
N ARG A 183 17.42 17.17 -4.18
CA ARG A 183 15.96 17.14 -3.95
C ARG A 183 15.55 16.09 -2.92
N ILE A 184 16.10 14.88 -3.00
CA ILE A 184 15.81 13.80 -2.04
C ILE A 184 16.30 14.19 -0.65
N LEU A 185 17.55 14.67 -0.53
CA LEU A 185 18.09 15.08 0.77
C LEU A 185 17.26 16.19 1.40
N ARG A 186 16.91 17.23 0.62
CA ARG A 186 16.09 18.33 1.11
C ARG A 186 14.69 17.87 1.45
N GLY A 187 14.10 17.03 0.62
CA GLY A 187 12.78 16.46 0.82
C GLY A 187 12.68 15.65 2.11
N ARG A 188 13.61 14.73 2.34
CA ARG A 188 13.68 13.92 3.57
C ARG A 188 13.85 14.80 4.82
N ARG A 189 14.66 15.86 4.73
CA ARG A 189 14.80 16.82 5.84
C ARG A 189 13.48 17.51 6.17
N LEU A 190 12.76 18.01 5.16
CA LEU A 190 11.45 18.62 5.36
C LEU A 190 10.45 17.62 5.94
N LEU A 191 10.43 16.39 5.41
CA LEU A 191 9.55 15.34 5.91
C LEU A 191 9.85 15.00 7.37
N LYS A 192 11.13 14.94 7.75
CA LYS A 192 11.57 14.74 9.13
C LYS A 192 11.10 15.88 10.05
N GLU A 193 11.29 17.13 9.63
CA GLU A 193 10.84 18.31 10.39
C GLU A 193 9.32 18.29 10.65
N ILE A 194 8.54 17.69 9.74
CA ILE A 194 7.08 17.53 9.88
C ILE A 194 6.70 16.32 10.75
N LEU A 195 7.41 15.19 10.61
CA LEU A 195 7.09 13.94 11.31
C LEU A 195 7.60 13.90 12.75
N ASP A 196 8.76 14.50 13.06
CA ASP A 196 9.38 14.43 14.39
C ASP A 196 8.41 14.86 15.51
N PRO A 197 7.66 15.99 15.41
CA PRO A 197 6.69 16.38 16.43
C PRO A 197 5.50 15.42 16.52
N LEU A 198 5.05 14.86 15.39
CA LEU A 198 3.90 13.95 15.32
C LEU A 198 4.20 12.59 15.96
N LEU A 199 5.46 12.15 15.88
CA LEU A 199 5.95 10.91 16.47
C LEU A 199 6.41 11.07 17.93
N SER A 200 6.72 12.31 18.35
CA SER A 200 7.15 12.63 19.73
C SER A 200 5.99 13.03 20.66
N ALA A 201 4.78 13.21 20.13
CA ALA A 201 3.59 13.36 20.96
C ALA A 201 3.37 12.05 21.74
N PRO A 202 3.16 12.08 23.07
CA PRO A 202 3.00 10.87 23.85
C PRO A 202 1.79 10.11 23.30
N SER A 203 2.06 8.87 22.86
CA SER A 203 1.07 7.86 22.59
C SER A 203 0.06 7.87 23.73
N HIS A 204 -1.21 8.06 23.37
CA HIS A 204 -2.36 8.05 24.25
C HIS A 204 -2.16 7.04 25.40
N GLU A 205 -1.99 7.53 26.63
CA GLU A 205 -2.17 6.71 27.82
C GLU A 205 -3.57 6.11 27.71
N ILE A 206 -3.65 4.80 27.48
CA ILE A 206 -4.89 4.06 27.61
C ILE A 206 -5.33 4.29 29.05
N PRO A 207 -6.46 4.97 29.32
CA PRO A 207 -6.95 5.07 30.69
C PRO A 207 -7.21 3.65 31.14
N ALA A 208 -6.46 3.19 32.14
CA ALA A 208 -6.71 1.91 32.78
C ALA A 208 -8.21 1.86 33.09
N ALA A 209 -8.92 0.91 32.47
CA ALA A 209 -10.35 0.75 32.67
C ALA A 209 -10.64 0.75 34.18
N PRO A 210 -11.65 1.48 34.68
CA PRO A 210 -12.01 1.42 36.07
C PRO A 210 -12.43 -0.02 36.37
N GLY A 211 -11.56 -0.72 37.11
CA GLY A 211 -11.85 -2.03 37.67
C GLY A 211 -13.18 -1.94 38.39
N HIS A 212 -14.12 -2.76 37.93
CA HIS A 212 -15.46 -2.81 38.49
C HIS A 212 -15.36 -3.18 39.97
N SER A 213 -15.59 -2.19 40.83
CA SER A 213 -15.92 -2.41 42.24
C SER A 213 -17.31 -3.06 42.28
N ALA A 214 -17.33 -4.40 42.21
CA ALA A 214 -18.50 -5.18 42.56
C ALA A 214 -18.47 -5.42 44.08
N ALA A 215 -18.92 -4.42 44.84
CA ALA A 215 -19.38 -4.63 46.19
C ALA A 215 -20.67 -5.47 46.13
N VAL A 216 -20.61 -6.73 46.58
CA VAL A 216 -21.80 -7.50 46.93
C VAL A 216 -21.67 -7.93 48.38
N ALA A 217 -22.32 -7.18 49.26
CA ALA A 217 -22.65 -7.59 50.60
C ALA A 217 -23.98 -8.35 50.57
N SER A 218 -23.99 -9.61 51.02
CA SER A 218 -25.19 -10.21 51.59
C SER A 218 -24.82 -11.31 52.57
N GLN A 219 -25.18 -11.05 53.82
CA GLN A 219 -25.10 -11.96 54.97
C GLN A 219 -26.03 -13.17 54.80
N GLY A 220 -25.64 -14.31 55.37
CA GLY A 220 -26.57 -15.10 56.18
C GLY A 220 -26.80 -16.58 55.82
N ARG A 221 -26.22 -17.44 56.69
CA ARG A 221 -26.73 -18.72 57.24
C ARG A 221 -26.36 -20.08 56.58
N ALA A 222 -25.81 -20.91 57.50
CA ALA A 222 -26.07 -22.34 57.75
C ALA A 222 -25.14 -23.41 57.14
N GLN A 223 -24.12 -23.79 57.93
CA GLN A 223 -23.93 -25.12 58.54
C GLN A 223 -24.19 -26.41 57.72
N ILE A 224 -23.14 -27.22 57.47
CA ILE A 224 -22.91 -28.63 57.92
C ILE A 224 -22.07 -29.51 56.95
N ARG A 225 -21.00 -30.08 57.55
CA ARG A 225 -20.20 -31.32 57.38
C ARG A 225 -19.83 -31.98 56.03
N VAL A 226 -18.54 -32.31 56.04
CA VAL A 226 -17.77 -33.42 55.42
C VAL A 226 -18.48 -34.78 55.42
N ALA A 227 -18.55 -35.44 54.25
CA ALA A 227 -18.08 -36.81 53.95
C ALA A 227 -18.81 -37.41 52.72
N ASP A 228 -18.11 -38.33 52.04
CA ASP A 228 -18.59 -39.37 51.10
C ASP A 228 -18.78 -39.04 49.60
N ILE A 229 -17.74 -39.31 48.80
CA ILE A 229 -17.88 -39.89 47.45
C ILE A 229 -16.78 -40.96 47.24
N PRO A 230 -17.12 -42.22 46.87
CA PRO A 230 -16.19 -43.36 46.84
C PRO A 230 -15.40 -43.50 45.52
N GLU A 231 -14.25 -44.17 45.63
CA GLU A 231 -13.48 -44.76 44.53
C GLU A 231 -14.28 -45.83 43.79
N THR A 232 -14.25 -45.83 42.45
CA THR A 232 -14.27 -47.09 41.67
C THR A 232 -13.44 -46.97 40.39
N ASN A 233 -12.56 -47.94 40.27
CA ASN A 233 -11.60 -48.29 39.23
C ASN A 233 -12.26 -49.15 38.13
N GLY A 234 -11.70 -49.21 36.91
CA GLY A 234 -11.83 -50.41 36.04
C GLY A 234 -12.40 -50.25 34.62
N LEU A 235 -11.47 -50.28 33.65
CA LEU A 235 -11.43 -50.79 32.25
C LEU A 235 -12.46 -51.88 31.83
N PRO A 236 -12.66 -52.25 30.53
CA PRO A 236 -11.67 -52.36 29.43
C PRO A 236 -12.16 -51.83 28.04
N GLY A 237 -11.36 -51.65 26.99
CA GLY A 237 -10.15 -52.35 26.54
C GLY A 237 -10.52 -53.40 25.48
N GLY A 238 -10.56 -53.00 24.21
CA GLY A 238 -10.81 -53.89 23.06
C GLY A 238 -10.34 -53.28 21.74
N ALA A 239 -9.17 -53.72 21.26
CA ALA A 239 -8.74 -53.67 19.85
C ALA A 239 -9.22 -54.95 19.13
N PRO A 240 -8.82 -55.32 17.88
CA PRO A 240 -8.13 -54.64 16.74
C PRO A 240 -8.94 -54.94 15.41
N PRO A 241 -8.42 -55.08 14.14
CA PRO A 241 -7.06 -54.99 13.61
C PRO A 241 -6.80 -54.33 12.21
N ALA A 242 -5.50 -54.04 12.03
CA ALA A 242 -4.59 -54.13 10.86
C ALA A 242 -5.09 -54.19 9.40
N LEU A 243 -4.42 -53.41 8.54
CA LEU A 243 -3.89 -53.88 7.26
C LEU A 243 -2.46 -53.31 7.03
N GLN A 244 -1.53 -54.24 6.76
CA GLN A 244 -0.13 -54.02 6.39
C GLN A 244 0.05 -54.11 4.87
N GLY A 245 1.15 -53.53 4.39
CA GLY A 245 1.87 -53.95 3.17
C GLY A 245 1.70 -53.00 1.99
N THR A 246 2.73 -52.53 1.28
CA THR A 246 4.12 -53.00 1.16
C THR A 246 4.98 -51.88 0.56
N GLN A 247 6.17 -51.62 1.13
CA GLN A 247 7.30 -51.04 0.39
C GLN A 247 8.18 -52.19 -0.10
N GLY A 248 8.65 -52.10 -1.34
CA GLY A 248 9.60 -53.01 -1.97
C GLY A 248 10.45 -52.26 -2.99
N VAL A 249 11.76 -52.33 -2.76
CA VAL A 249 12.91 -51.65 -3.40
C VAL A 249 13.20 -52.20 -4.80
N ALA A 250 13.58 -51.29 -5.73
CA ALA A 250 14.57 -51.30 -6.85
C ALA A 250 14.89 -52.62 -7.62
N PRO A 251 15.75 -52.68 -8.67
CA PRO A 251 16.92 -51.85 -9.03
C PRO A 251 16.66 -50.75 -10.08
#